data_AF-A0A0F6U4G0-F1
#
_entry.id   AF-A0A0F6U4G0-F1
#
_cell.length_a   1.000
_cell.length_b   1.000
_cell.length_c   1.000
_cell.angle_alpha   90.00
_cell.angle_beta   90.00
_cell.angle_gamma   90.00
#
_symmetry.space_group_name_H-M   'P 1'
#
loop_
_entity.id
_entity.type
_entity.pdbx_description
1 polymer ?
#
loop_
_entity_poly.entity_id
_entity_poly.type
_entity_poly.pdbx_seq_one_letter_code
_entity_poly.pdbx_strand_id
1 'polypeptide(L)'
;MLLPELLPGQIIIIDNASFHPKERIKKLLAKAGCEVLFLPAYSPDLNKIEKFWARLKNYVSQIINDSENLVDAVSKAFRHLS
;
A
#
# COMPACT_ATOMS: atom_id res chain seq x y z
N MET A 1 11.17 -1.80 4.23
CA MET A 1 11.46 -0.43 3.73
C MET A 1 11.35 -0.49 2.22
N LEU A 2 10.61 0.40 1.54
CA LEU A 2 10.32 0.27 0.10
C LEU A 2 11.48 0.73 -0.80
N LEU A 3 12.20 1.79 -0.43
CA LEU A 3 13.23 2.41 -1.28
C LEU A 3 14.29 1.46 -1.88
N PRO A 4 14.83 0.46 -1.15
CA PRO A 4 15.81 -0.47 -1.72
C PRO A 4 15.27 -1.37 -2.83
N GLU A 5 13.96 -1.58 -2.87
CA GLU A 5 13.29 -2.47 -3.84
C GLU A 5 12.89 -1.73 -5.13
N LEU A 6 13.09 -0.42 -5.19
CA LEU A 6 12.68 0.40 -6.34
C LEU A 6 13.73 0.38 -7.44
N LEU A 7 13.24 0.30 -8.68
CA LEU A 7 14.04 0.41 -9.89
C LEU A 7 13.85 1.79 -10.52
N PRO A 8 14.93 2.42 -11.04
CA PRO A 8 14.81 3.68 -11.77
C PRO A 8 13.77 3.58 -12.90
N GLY A 9 12.99 4.65 -13.09
CA GLY A 9 11.90 4.73 -14.06
C GLY A 9 10.54 4.23 -13.55
N GLN A 10 10.45 3.71 -12.32
CA GLN A 10 9.17 3.35 -11.72
C GLN A 10 8.39 4.59 -11.25
N ILE A 11 7.06 4.52 -11.39
CA ILE A 11 6.12 5.53 -10.89
C ILE A 11 5.41 4.97 -9.66
N ILE A 12 5.54 5.67 -8.54
CA ILE A 12 4.87 5.33 -7.28
C ILE A 12 3.57 6.11 -7.18
N ILE A 13 2.44 5.39 -7.07
CA ILE A 13 1.11 5.98 -6.88
C ILE A 13 0.80 5.97 -5.38
N ILE A 14 0.46 7.14 -4.82
CA ILE A 14 0.16 7.30 -3.39
C ILE A 14 -1.18 8.05 -3.26
N ASP A 15 -1.97 7.68 -2.25
CA ASP A 15 -3.13 8.46 -1.86
C ASP A 15 -2.74 9.87 -1.37
N ASN A 16 -3.68 10.79 -1.34
CA ASN A 16 -3.41 12.20 -1.06
C ASN A 16 -3.74 12.59 0.38
N ALA A 17 -3.35 11.76 1.34
CA ALA A 17 -3.52 12.09 2.75
C ALA A 17 -2.70 13.33 3.14
N SER A 18 -3.30 14.19 3.96
CA SER A 18 -2.71 15.47 4.40
C SER A 18 -1.47 15.29 5.26
N PHE A 19 -1.33 14.16 5.95
CA PHE A 19 -0.19 13.84 6.80
C PHE A 19 1.02 13.27 6.02
N HIS A 20 0.90 13.03 4.72
CA HIS A 20 2.04 12.61 3.91
C HIS A 20 3.04 13.77 3.74
N PRO A 21 4.33 13.58 4.07
CA PRO A 21 5.36 14.60 3.86
C PRO A 21 5.75 14.66 2.37
N LYS A 22 4.86 15.19 1.53
CA LYS A 22 4.93 15.13 0.06
C LYS A 22 6.29 15.55 -0.50
N GLU A 23 6.84 16.65 0.00
CA GLU A 23 8.15 17.16 -0.44
C GLU A 23 9.31 16.24 -0.07
N ARG A 24 9.25 15.59 1.09
CA ARG A 24 10.24 14.57 1.48
C ARG A 24 10.13 13.34 0.59
N ILE A 25 8.90 12.88 0.32
CA ILE A 25 8.63 11.71 -0.53
C ILE A 25 9.16 11.95 -1.95
N LYS A 26 8.82 13.10 -2.57
CA LYS A 26 9.32 13.48 -3.90
C LYS A 26 10.85 13.47 -3.97
N LYS A 27 11.53 14.08 -2.97
CA LYS A 27 13.00 14.12 -2.92
C LYS A 27 13.63 12.74 -2.79
N LEU A 28 13.04 11.84 -1.98
CA LEU A 28 13.55 10.49 -1.80
C LEU A 28 13.39 9.65 -3.07
N LEU A 29 12.23 9.73 -3.73
CA LEU A 29 11.96 8.99 -4.96
C LEU A 29 12.78 9.52 -6.14
N ALA A 30 12.95 10.84 -6.27
CA ALA A 30 13.83 11.43 -7.29
C ALA A 30 15.29 10.96 -7.14
N LYS A 31 15.79 10.82 -5.91
CA LYS A 31 17.13 10.25 -5.65
C LYS A 31 17.25 8.78 -6.06
N ALA A 32 16.15 8.03 -6.04
CA ALA A 32 16.07 6.66 -6.51
C ALA A 32 15.78 6.56 -8.03
N GLY A 33 15.76 7.68 -8.76
CA GLY A 33 15.40 7.71 -10.18
C GLY A 33 13.93 7.36 -10.45
N CYS A 34 13.06 7.52 -9.45
CA CYS A 34 11.64 7.20 -9.51
C CYS A 34 10.78 8.46 -9.45
N GLU A 35 9.55 8.35 -9.94
CA GLU A 35 8.55 9.41 -9.89
C GLU A 35 7.44 9.10 -8.88
N VAL A 36 6.72 10.12 -8.44
CA VAL A 36 5.56 9.98 -7.55
C VAL A 36 4.35 10.69 -8.12
N LEU A 37 3.23 9.97 -8.13
CA LEU A 37 1.92 10.47 -8.50
C LEU A 37 1.01 10.43 -7.27
N PHE A 38 0.59 11.61 -6.80
CA PHE A 38 -0.43 11.72 -5.76
C PHE A 38 -1.81 11.70 -6.42
N LEU A 39 -2.71 10.85 -5.93
CA LEU A 39 -4.08 10.79 -6.43
C LEU A 39 -4.85 12.09 -6.09
N PRO A 40 -5.93 12.42 -6.81
CA PRO A 40 -6.82 13.50 -6.40
C PRO A 40 -7.44 13.20 -5.03
N ALA A 41 -7.79 14.25 -4.29
CA ALA A 41 -8.45 14.08 -2.99
C ALA A 41 -9.79 13.34 -3.15
N TYR A 42 -10.14 12.52 -2.16
CA TYR A 42 -11.39 11.76 -2.12
C TYR A 42 -11.67 10.92 -3.37
N SER A 43 -10.62 10.39 -4.02
CA SER A 43 -10.74 9.52 -5.20
C SER A 43 -10.35 8.06 -4.89
N PRO A 44 -11.06 7.38 -3.97
CA PRO A 44 -10.73 6.00 -3.59
C PRO A 44 -10.86 5.04 -4.79
N ASP A 45 -11.74 5.33 -5.75
CA ASP A 45 -11.91 4.52 -6.97
C ASP A 45 -10.65 4.45 -7.84
N LEU A 46 -9.78 5.48 -7.76
CA LEU A 46 -8.52 5.52 -8.48
C LEU A 46 -7.41 4.76 -7.76
N ASN A 47 -7.60 4.41 -6.48
CA ASN A 47 -6.61 3.70 -5.70
C ASN A 47 -6.83 2.18 -5.82
N LYS A 48 -6.12 1.54 -6.76
CA LYS A 48 -6.29 0.10 -7.07
C LYS A 48 -6.12 -0.82 -5.85
N ILE A 49 -5.36 -0.40 -4.84
CA ILE A 49 -5.14 -1.18 -3.61
C ILE A 49 -6.41 -1.32 -2.76
N GLU A 50 -7.40 -0.44 -2.90
CA GLU A 50 -8.66 -0.49 -2.11
C GLU A 50 -9.43 -1.79 -2.38
N LYS A 51 -9.43 -2.28 -3.62
CA LYS A 51 -10.04 -3.57 -3.98
C LYS A 51 -9.30 -4.74 -3.30
N PHE A 52 -7.98 -4.65 -3.20
CA PHE A 52 -7.19 -5.64 -2.48
C PHE A 52 -7.48 -5.58 -0.97
N TRP A 53 -7.58 -4.39 -0.38
CA TRP A 53 -7.93 -4.22 1.03
C TRP A 53 -9.32 -4.79 1.37
N ALA A 54 -10.30 -4.64 0.49
CA ALA A 54 -11.61 -5.25 0.66
C ALA A 54 -11.53 -6.79 0.73
N ARG A 55 -10.77 -7.41 -0.17
CA ARG A 55 -10.54 -8.86 -0.20
C ARG A 55 -9.78 -9.33 1.04
N LEU A 56 -8.72 -8.61 1.41
CA LEU A 56 -7.90 -8.91 2.58
C LEU A 56 -8.73 -8.87 3.87
N LYS A 57 -9.50 -7.80 4.09
CA LYS A 57 -10.36 -7.67 5.28
C LYS A 57 -11.40 -8.77 5.37
N ASN A 58 -12.05 -9.11 4.26
CA ASN A 58 -13.02 -10.20 4.21
C ASN A 58 -12.37 -11.52 4.63
N TYR A 59 -11.22 -11.88 4.05
CA TYR A 59 -10.53 -13.12 4.40
C TYR A 59 -10.07 -13.13 5.87
N VAL A 60 -9.47 -12.03 6.35
CA VAL A 60 -9.05 -11.89 7.75
C VAL A 60 -10.24 -12.10 8.69
N SER A 61 -11.41 -11.51 8.41
CA SER A 61 -12.60 -11.68 9.27
C SER A 61 -13.08 -13.12 9.38
N GLN A 62 -12.78 -13.98 8.40
CA GLN A 62 -13.15 -15.38 8.42
C GLN A 62 -12.18 -16.22 9.26
N ILE A 63 -10.89 -15.86 9.26
CA ILE A 63 -9.84 -16.68 9.89
C ILE A 63 -9.31 -16.12 11.22
N ILE A 64 -9.79 -14.94 11.65
CA ILE A 64 -9.25 -14.24 12.83
C ILE A 64 -9.39 -15.06 14.12
N ASN A 65 -10.47 -15.84 14.25
CA ASN A 65 -10.72 -16.69 15.41
C ASN A 65 -9.87 -17.98 15.40
N ASP A 66 -9.39 -18.40 14.23
CA ASP A 66 -8.54 -19.58 14.04
C ASP A 66 -7.04 -19.20 13.94
N SER A 67 -6.72 -17.93 14.17
CA SER A 67 -5.37 -17.39 14.11
C SER A 67 -4.89 -17.03 15.51
N GLU A 68 -3.57 -17.09 15.73
CA GLU A 68 -3.00 -16.79 17.05
C GLU A 68 -3.24 -15.33 17.47
N ASN A 69 -3.24 -14.43 16.48
CA ASN A 69 -3.49 -13.01 16.64
C ASN A 69 -3.76 -12.36 15.26
N LEU A 70 -4.02 -11.05 15.25
CA LEU A 70 -4.26 -10.30 14.02
C LEU A 70 -3.08 -10.33 13.03
N VAL A 71 -1.83 -10.29 13.53
CA VAL A 71 -0.64 -10.29 12.67
C VAL A 71 -0.51 -11.64 11.94
N ASP A 72 -0.78 -12.75 12.63
CA ASP A 72 -0.83 -14.08 12.03
C ASP A 72 -1.96 -14.17 10.99
N ALA A 73 -3.17 -13.73 11.33
CA ALA A 73 -4.30 -13.71 10.40
C ALA A 73 -4.00 -12.90 9.13
N VAL A 74 -3.43 -11.70 9.27
CA VAL A 74 -3.02 -10.86 8.13
C VAL A 74 -1.94 -11.56 7.32
N SER A 75 -0.94 -12.18 7.95
CA SER A 75 0.13 -12.89 7.25
C SER A 75 -0.39 -14.09 6.44
N LYS A 76 -1.32 -14.87 7.02
CA LYS A 76 -2.04 -15.94 6.32
C LYS A 76 -2.87 -15.40 5.15
N ALA A 77 -3.57 -14.28 5.36
CA ALA A 77 -4.36 -13.64 4.33
C ALA A 77 -3.51 -13.15 3.14
N PHE A 78 -2.35 -12.55 3.40
CA PHE A 78 -1.43 -12.13 2.34
C PHE A 78 -0.95 -13.33 1.52
N ARG A 79 -0.51 -14.43 2.16
CA ARG A 79 -0.07 -15.65 1.46
C ARG A 79 -1.16 -16.31 0.62
N HIS A 80 -2.43 -16.15 1.02
CA HIS A 80 -3.56 -16.71 0.28
C HIS A 80 -3.97 -15.85 -0.93
N LEU A 81 -3.80 -14.52 -0.83
CA LEU A 81 -4.29 -13.57 -1.83
C LEU A 81 -3.20 -13.07 -2.81
N SER A 82 -1.91 -13.30 -2.50
CA SER A 82 -0.75 -13.03 -3.37
C SER A 82 -0.47 -14.18 -4.33
#